data_AF-A0A839ARD4-F1
#
_entry.id   AF-A0A839ARD4-F1
#
_cell.length_a   1.000
_cell.length_b   1.000
_cell.length_c   1.000
_cell.angle_alpha   90.00
_cell.angle_beta   90.00
_cell.angle_gamma   90.00
#
_symmetry.space_group_name_H-M   'P 1'
#
loop_
_entity.id
_entity.type
_entity.pdbx_description
1 polymer ?
#
loop_
_entity_poly.entity_id
_entity_poly.type
_entity_poly.pdbx_seq_one_letter_code
_entity_poly.pdbx_strand_id
1 'polypeptide(L)'
;MGVFDFLKGNKKGKSERTEKPSPEQKLFFEKAMEIVIPTFEQFGFQKHRIEIGKHSSTIIYRKDKQYLKISSSTYPRDYPYHYNIILGEGNSEDFFEYDWNSIALWRFKKEINPELKVTEYEFPKDNGIEPSLKNANSELIKYGLTFLNGELELFHKIRKEQNKDREPYKIHSPDKNGNYQTSFEPKSVEQKKKYS
;
A
#
# COMPACT_ATOMS: atom_id res chain seq x y z
N MET A 1 25.86 -15.68 -1.04
CA MET A 1 24.69 -15.99 -1.89
C MET A 1 23.75 -14.81 -1.79
N GLY A 2 23.53 -14.11 -2.90
CA GLY A 2 22.87 -12.80 -2.90
C GLY A 2 21.35 -12.93 -2.93
N VAL A 3 20.67 -11.94 -2.36
CA VAL A 3 19.19 -11.80 -2.33
C VAL A 3 18.56 -11.86 -3.75
N PHE A 4 19.36 -11.70 -4.80
CA PHE A 4 18.95 -11.75 -6.21
C PHE A 4 18.63 -13.15 -6.75
N ASP A 5 19.08 -14.22 -6.11
CA ASP A 5 18.82 -15.59 -6.59
C ASP A 5 17.36 -16.02 -6.38
N PHE A 6 16.57 -15.26 -5.62
CA PHE A 6 15.19 -15.59 -5.24
C PHE A 6 14.09 -15.09 -6.20
N LEU A 7 14.46 -14.41 -7.30
CA LEU A 7 13.49 -13.80 -8.24
C LEU A 7 13.07 -14.71 -9.41
N LYS A 8 13.45 -16.00 -9.42
CA LYS A 8 13.03 -16.92 -10.48
C LYS A 8 11.88 -17.83 -10.05
N GLY A 9 10.67 -17.45 -10.45
CA GLY A 9 9.49 -18.33 -10.44
C GLY A 9 8.27 -17.77 -11.18
N ASN A 10 8.11 -18.20 -12.46
CA ASN A 10 6.90 -18.48 -13.26
C ASN A 10 5.65 -17.55 -13.15
N LYS A 11 4.99 -17.03 -14.20
CA LYS A 11 4.75 -17.45 -15.61
C LYS A 11 4.24 -16.23 -16.42
N LYS A 12 4.43 -16.29 -17.76
CA LYS A 12 4.17 -15.28 -18.82
C LYS A 12 2.79 -14.59 -18.82
N GLY A 13 2.79 -13.27 -19.00
CA GLY A 13 1.65 -12.48 -19.49
C GLY A 13 2.03 -11.02 -19.81
N LYS A 14 2.04 -10.66 -21.11
CA LYS A 14 2.33 -9.33 -21.71
C LYS A 14 3.73 -8.77 -21.47
N SER A 15 4.22 -8.01 -22.45
CA SER A 15 5.59 -7.48 -22.49
C SER A 15 5.80 -6.42 -21.41
N GLU A 16 6.10 -6.85 -20.19
CA GLU A 16 6.66 -5.95 -19.18
C GLU A 16 8.08 -5.64 -19.63
N ARG A 17 8.29 -4.43 -20.15
CA ARG A 17 9.59 -3.78 -19.97
C ARG A 17 9.80 -3.72 -18.47
N THR A 18 10.45 -4.73 -17.89
CA THR A 18 10.97 -4.65 -16.53
C THR A 18 12.12 -3.65 -16.58
N GLU A 19 11.76 -2.36 -16.61
CA GLU A 19 12.73 -1.28 -16.47
C GLU A 19 13.45 -1.53 -15.14
N LYS A 20 14.80 -1.55 -15.21
CA LYS A 20 15.62 -1.85 -14.04
C LYS A 20 15.25 -0.88 -12.90
N PRO A 21 15.11 -1.37 -11.66
CA PRO A 21 14.90 -0.51 -10.49
C PRO A 21 15.93 0.61 -10.44
N SER A 22 15.49 1.82 -10.07
CA SER A 22 16.43 2.89 -9.77
C SER A 22 17.27 2.52 -8.53
N PRO A 23 18.48 3.06 -8.38
CA PRO A 23 19.32 2.81 -7.21
C PRO A 23 18.62 3.13 -5.88
N GLU A 24 17.85 4.23 -5.84
CA GLU A 24 17.07 4.65 -4.67
C GLU A 24 15.95 3.64 -4.31
N GLN A 25 15.18 3.13 -5.28
CA GLN A 25 14.12 2.15 -5.03
C GLN A 25 14.70 0.81 -4.59
N LYS A 26 15.84 0.42 -5.19
CA LYS A 26 16.56 -0.77 -4.81
C LYS A 26 17.06 -0.68 -3.35
N LEU A 27 17.70 0.43 -2.98
CA LEU A 27 18.19 0.64 -1.63
C LEU A 27 17.04 0.73 -0.62
N PHE A 28 15.96 1.43 -0.94
CA PHE A 28 14.75 1.50 -0.12
C PHE A 28 14.17 0.10 0.12
N PHE A 29 14.03 -0.70 -0.93
CA PHE A 29 13.53 -2.07 -0.84
C PHE A 29 14.42 -2.94 0.07
N GLU A 30 15.74 -2.93 -0.15
CA GLU A 30 16.69 -3.71 0.65
C GLU A 30 16.59 -3.34 2.13
N LYS A 31 16.50 -2.04 2.45
CA LYS A 31 16.33 -1.56 3.82
C LYS A 31 14.96 -1.85 4.41
N ALA A 32 13.89 -1.81 3.62
CA ALA A 32 12.56 -2.18 4.09
C ALA A 32 12.49 -3.66 4.48
N MET A 33 13.13 -4.53 3.67
CA MET A 33 13.28 -5.96 3.96
C MET A 33 14.09 -6.22 5.23
N GLU A 34 15.11 -5.40 5.52
CA GLU A 34 15.94 -5.53 6.73
C GLU A 34 15.23 -5.03 8.00
N ILE A 35 14.48 -3.92 7.90
CA ILE A 35 14.02 -3.16 9.07
C ILE A 35 12.56 -3.44 9.41
N VAL A 36 11.67 -3.51 8.42
CA VAL A 36 10.22 -3.53 8.63
C VAL A 36 9.67 -4.95 8.53
N ILE A 37 10.17 -5.75 7.58
CA ILE A 37 9.67 -7.10 7.33
C ILE A 37 9.84 -8.07 8.52
N PRO A 38 10.91 -8.02 9.33
CA PRO A 38 10.98 -8.85 10.52
C PRO A 38 9.81 -8.65 11.49
N THR A 39 9.29 -7.41 11.59
CA THR A 39 8.06 -7.13 12.36
C THR A 39 6.86 -7.83 11.73
N PHE A 40 6.70 -7.80 10.41
CA PHE A 40 5.58 -8.47 9.74
C PHE A 40 5.59 -9.97 10.05
N GLU A 41 6.76 -10.59 9.92
CA GLU A 41 6.97 -12.02 10.16
C GLU A 41 6.75 -12.38 11.64
N GLN A 42 7.20 -11.53 12.57
CA GLN A 42 6.97 -11.71 14.01
C GLN A 42 5.48 -11.80 14.37
N PHE A 43 4.62 -11.05 13.67
CA PHE A 43 3.17 -11.11 13.87
C PHE A 43 2.48 -12.21 13.06
N GLY A 44 3.25 -13.06 12.36
CA GLY A 44 2.77 -14.22 11.62
C GLY A 44 2.37 -13.92 10.17
N PHE A 45 2.70 -12.75 9.63
CA PHE A 45 2.48 -12.46 8.21
C PHE A 45 3.55 -13.15 7.36
N GLN A 46 3.11 -13.76 6.26
CA GLN A 46 3.96 -14.48 5.33
C GLN A 46 4.05 -13.75 4.00
N LYS A 47 5.22 -13.85 3.35
CA LYS A 47 5.47 -13.22 2.04
C LYS A 47 4.40 -13.64 1.02
N HIS A 48 3.82 -12.65 0.33
CA HIS A 48 2.86 -12.88 -0.74
C HIS A 48 3.39 -12.43 -2.09
N ARG A 49 3.70 -11.14 -2.24
CA ARG A 49 4.12 -10.54 -3.51
C ARG A 49 5.18 -9.47 -3.25
N ILE A 50 6.18 -9.42 -4.11
CA ILE A 50 7.22 -8.39 -4.10
C ILE A 50 7.44 -7.93 -5.53
N GLU A 51 7.42 -6.61 -5.73
CA GLU A 51 7.66 -5.97 -7.02
C GLU A 51 8.53 -4.75 -6.84
N ILE A 52 9.51 -4.60 -7.72
CA ILE A 52 10.41 -3.45 -7.73
C ILE A 52 10.51 -3.00 -9.18
N GLY A 53 9.98 -1.82 -9.45
CA GLY A 53 10.08 -1.13 -10.72
C GLY A 53 11.09 0.02 -10.64
N LYS A 54 11.24 0.72 -11.76
CA LYS A 54 12.14 1.88 -11.85
C LYS A 54 11.80 3.00 -10.86
N HIS A 55 10.52 3.26 -10.65
CA HIS A 55 10.03 4.39 -9.86
C HIS A 55 9.14 3.98 -8.70
N SER A 56 9.01 2.68 -8.43
CA SER A 56 8.10 2.19 -7.39
C SER A 56 8.55 0.86 -6.85
N SER A 57 8.16 0.58 -5.61
CA SER A 57 8.28 -0.75 -5.03
C SER A 57 7.00 -1.12 -4.28
N THR A 58 6.70 -2.40 -4.25
CA THR A 58 5.55 -2.97 -3.53
C THR A 58 5.99 -4.25 -2.83
N ILE A 59 5.76 -4.33 -1.53
CA ILE A 59 6.06 -5.49 -0.70
C ILE A 59 4.77 -5.88 0.04
N ILE A 60 4.22 -7.05 -0.22
CA ILE A 60 2.95 -7.52 0.36
C ILE A 60 3.20 -8.81 1.15
N TYR A 61 2.75 -8.80 2.40
CA TYR A 61 2.72 -9.97 3.28
C TYR A 61 1.29 -10.19 3.78
N ARG A 62 0.90 -11.45 4.02
CA ARG A 62 -0.47 -11.84 4.34
C ARG A 62 -0.53 -12.78 5.54
N LYS A 63 -1.61 -12.67 6.31
CA LYS A 63 -1.98 -13.54 7.42
C LYS A 63 -3.49 -13.69 7.40
N ASP A 64 -4.00 -14.89 7.22
CA ASP A 64 -5.42 -15.16 7.07
C ASP A 64 -6.07 -14.21 6.03
N LYS A 65 -7.05 -13.41 6.45
CA LYS A 65 -7.71 -12.39 5.61
C LYS A 65 -7.01 -11.04 5.63
N GLN A 66 -5.99 -10.84 6.46
CA GLN A 66 -5.28 -9.57 6.60
C GLN A 66 -4.05 -9.53 5.69
N TYR A 67 -3.67 -8.33 5.29
CA TYR A 67 -2.41 -8.08 4.61
C TYR A 67 -1.77 -6.78 5.07
N LEU A 68 -0.44 -6.76 4.99
CA LEU A 68 0.39 -5.58 5.14
C LEU A 68 1.08 -5.32 3.80
N LYS A 69 1.07 -4.06 3.38
CA LYS A 69 1.70 -3.61 2.13
C LYS A 69 2.62 -2.44 2.41
N ILE A 70 3.88 -2.52 1.97
CA ILE A 70 4.75 -1.36 1.81
C ILE A 70 4.66 -0.93 0.35
N SER A 71 4.34 0.34 0.10
CA SER A 71 4.23 0.91 -1.24
C SER A 71 5.05 2.18 -1.31
N SER A 72 5.93 2.32 -2.31
CA SER A 72 6.70 3.54 -2.56
C SER A 72 6.50 4.03 -4.00
N SER A 73 6.54 5.35 -4.19
CA SER A 73 6.63 5.99 -5.50
C SER A 73 7.65 7.13 -5.49
N THR A 74 8.58 7.09 -6.44
CA THR A 74 9.44 8.20 -6.87
C THR A 74 9.15 8.55 -8.33
N TYR A 75 7.93 8.31 -8.79
CA TYR A 75 7.53 8.67 -10.15
C TYR A 75 7.45 10.21 -10.26
N PRO A 76 8.06 10.85 -11.29
CA PRO A 76 8.14 12.31 -11.37
C PRO A 76 6.80 13.06 -11.31
N ARG A 77 5.71 12.43 -11.72
CA ARG A 77 4.36 13.03 -11.67
C ARG A 77 3.66 12.86 -10.32
N ASP A 78 4.21 12.04 -9.43
CA ASP A 78 3.67 11.75 -8.10
C ASP A 78 4.33 12.62 -7.03
N TYR A 79 4.90 13.78 -7.40
CA TYR A 79 5.58 14.66 -6.44
C TYR A 79 4.58 15.30 -5.45
N PRO A 80 4.86 15.31 -4.13
CA PRO A 80 6.08 14.81 -3.48
C PRO A 80 6.16 13.28 -3.45
N TYR A 81 7.37 12.76 -3.68
CA TYR A 81 7.64 11.33 -3.60
C TYR A 81 7.32 10.83 -2.20
N HIS A 82 6.76 9.64 -2.11
CA HIS A 82 6.23 9.13 -0.86
C HIS A 82 6.36 7.61 -0.74
N TYR A 83 6.16 7.13 0.48
CA TYR A 83 5.87 5.73 0.74
C TYR A 83 4.84 5.58 1.87
N ASN A 84 4.22 4.40 1.93
CA ASN A 84 3.23 4.07 2.94
C ASN A 84 3.42 2.62 3.42
N ILE A 85 3.15 2.41 4.72
CA ILE A 85 2.75 1.10 5.24
C ILE A 85 1.22 1.10 5.26
N ILE A 86 0.62 0.10 4.62
CA ILE A 86 -0.81 -0.04 4.39
C ILE A 86 -1.28 -1.32 5.05
N LEU A 87 -2.34 -1.22 5.85
CA LEU A 87 -3.01 -2.31 6.53
C LEU A 87 -4.34 -2.56 5.82
N GLY A 88 -4.63 -3.80 5.43
CA GLY A 88 -5.86 -4.10 4.72
C GLY A 88 -6.39 -5.51 4.94
N GLU A 89 -7.63 -5.71 4.54
CA GLU A 89 -8.34 -6.98 4.66
C GLU A 89 -8.85 -7.44 3.29
N GLY A 90 -8.97 -8.74 3.07
CA GLY A 90 -9.51 -9.31 1.85
C GLY A 90 -8.47 -9.44 0.75
N ASN A 91 -8.84 -9.15 -0.49
CA ASN A 91 -7.98 -9.42 -1.64
C ASN A 91 -6.98 -8.29 -1.93
N SER A 92 -5.70 -8.50 -1.58
CA SER A 92 -4.60 -7.58 -1.91
C SER A 92 -4.27 -7.45 -3.40
N GLU A 93 -4.83 -8.32 -4.26
CA GLU A 93 -4.53 -8.36 -5.70
C GLU A 93 -5.61 -7.71 -6.56
N ASP A 94 -6.83 -7.50 -6.02
CA ASP A 94 -7.90 -6.78 -6.72
C ASP A 94 -7.85 -5.30 -6.35
N PHE A 95 -7.46 -4.46 -7.31
CA PHE A 95 -7.41 -3.01 -7.18
C PHE A 95 -8.69 -2.43 -6.58
N PHE A 96 -9.85 -2.84 -7.07
CA PHE A 96 -11.10 -2.29 -6.59
C PHE A 96 -11.40 -2.73 -5.15
N GLU A 97 -10.96 -3.90 -4.73
CA GLU A 97 -11.16 -4.34 -3.35
C GLU A 97 -10.17 -3.65 -2.40
N TYR A 98 -8.87 -3.76 -2.67
CA TYR A 98 -7.85 -3.28 -1.75
C TYR A 98 -7.90 -1.75 -1.57
N ASP A 99 -8.29 -1.00 -2.59
CA ASP A 99 -8.32 0.45 -2.53
C ASP A 99 -9.49 0.98 -1.66
N TRP A 100 -10.57 0.21 -1.56
CA TRP A 100 -11.68 0.49 -0.65
C TRP A 100 -11.49 -0.16 0.72
N ASN A 101 -10.73 -1.27 0.80
CA ASN A 101 -10.53 -2.06 2.01
C ASN A 101 -9.11 -2.02 2.58
N SER A 102 -8.48 -0.84 2.53
CA SER A 102 -7.20 -0.63 3.18
C SER A 102 -7.03 0.77 3.73
N ILE A 103 -6.13 0.85 4.72
CA ILE A 103 -5.85 2.06 5.47
C ILE A 103 -4.34 2.20 5.63
N ALA A 104 -3.82 3.35 5.23
CA ALA A 104 -2.43 3.70 5.48
C ALA A 104 -2.19 3.94 6.98
N LEU A 105 -1.03 3.52 7.49
CA LEU A 105 -0.67 3.60 8.91
C LEU A 105 -0.80 5.02 9.50
N TRP A 106 -0.51 6.05 8.71
CA TRP A 106 -0.64 7.44 9.16
C TRP A 106 -2.09 7.81 9.52
N ARG A 107 -3.10 7.14 8.95
CA ARG A 107 -4.52 7.32 9.33
C ARG A 107 -4.81 6.75 10.71
N PHE A 108 -4.20 5.62 11.09
CA PHE A 108 -4.27 5.10 12.46
C PHE A 108 -3.65 6.10 13.44
N LYS A 109 -2.47 6.64 13.10
CA LYS A 109 -1.83 7.68 13.89
C LYS A 109 -2.72 8.92 14.05
N LYS A 110 -3.41 9.35 12.99
CA LYS A 110 -4.36 10.47 13.01
C LYS A 110 -5.54 10.20 13.95
N GLU A 111 -6.14 9.01 13.83
CA GLU A 111 -7.31 8.63 14.62
C GLU A 111 -6.98 8.54 16.11
N ILE A 112 -5.81 7.99 16.45
CA ILE A 112 -5.34 7.84 17.84
C ILE A 112 -4.89 9.19 18.42
N ASN A 113 -4.26 10.05 17.61
CA ASN A 113 -3.77 11.37 18.04
C ASN A 113 -4.24 12.49 17.08
N PRO A 114 -5.50 12.96 17.20
CA PRO A 114 -6.09 13.92 16.27
C PRO A 114 -5.37 15.27 16.19
N GLU A 115 -4.70 15.67 17.28
CA GLU A 115 -3.95 16.93 17.36
C GLU A 115 -2.67 16.93 16.52
N LEU A 116 -2.17 15.75 16.12
CA LEU A 116 -0.98 15.65 15.28
C LEU A 116 -1.33 15.91 13.82
N LYS A 117 -0.59 16.84 13.20
CA LYS A 117 -0.58 16.96 11.74
C LYS A 117 0.17 15.77 11.16
N VAL A 118 -0.56 14.84 10.55
CA VAL A 118 -0.01 13.61 9.97
C VAL A 118 -0.38 13.48 8.50
N THR A 119 0.56 12.96 7.73
CA THR A 119 0.47 12.71 6.29
C THR A 119 1.17 11.40 5.97
N GLU A 120 1.18 11.04 4.70
CA GLU A 120 2.07 10.01 4.16
C GLU A 120 3.54 10.31 4.48
N TYR A 121 4.37 9.26 4.49
CA TYR A 121 5.80 9.43 4.67
C TYR A 121 6.41 9.97 3.37
N GLU A 122 7.12 11.08 3.45
CA GLU A 122 7.95 11.54 2.33
C GLU A 122 9.01 10.48 2.01
N PHE A 123 9.24 10.24 0.72
CA PHE A 123 10.27 9.31 0.30
C PHE A 123 11.65 9.90 0.69
N PRO A 124 12.42 9.18 1.53
CA PRO A 124 13.66 9.72 2.07
C PRO A 124 14.73 9.84 0.99
N LYS A 125 15.53 10.90 1.08
CA LYS A 125 16.71 11.11 0.22
C LYS A 125 17.94 10.49 0.88
N ASP A 126 18.85 9.96 0.05
CA ASP A 126 20.19 9.51 0.44
C ASP A 126 20.22 8.62 1.70
N ASN A 127 20.97 9.04 2.73
CA ASN A 127 21.16 8.36 4.01
C ASN A 127 19.93 8.44 4.95
N GLY A 128 18.83 9.07 4.53
CA GLY A 128 17.59 9.17 5.30
C GLY A 128 16.71 7.92 5.26
N ILE A 129 17.00 6.94 4.39
CA ILE A 129 16.17 5.72 4.21
C ILE A 129 16.05 4.93 5.51
N GLU A 130 17.17 4.58 6.13
CA GLU A 130 17.19 3.77 7.35
C GLU A 130 16.48 4.44 8.53
N PRO A 131 16.76 5.70 8.91
CA PRO A 131 16.04 6.35 10.01
C PRO A 131 14.54 6.51 9.71
N SER A 132 14.16 6.79 8.46
CA SER A 132 12.75 6.88 8.06
C SER A 132 12.02 5.55 8.25
N LEU A 133 12.61 4.44 7.79
CA LEU A 133 12.03 3.11 7.94
C LEU A 133 12.00 2.63 9.40
N LYS A 134 13.02 2.95 10.21
CA LYS A 134 12.99 2.67 11.66
C LYS A 134 11.86 3.42 12.36
N ASN A 135 11.63 4.68 11.98
CA ASN A 135 10.50 5.45 12.50
C ASN A 135 9.17 4.83 12.07
N ALA A 136 8.98 4.53 10.78
CA ALA A 136 7.77 3.89 10.28
C ALA A 136 7.49 2.53 10.95
N ASN A 137 8.52 1.71 11.19
CA ASN A 137 8.39 0.44 11.91
C ASN A 137 7.98 0.65 13.38
N SER A 138 8.58 1.64 14.06
CA SER A 138 8.21 1.98 15.44
C SER A 138 6.77 2.50 15.51
N GLU A 139 6.35 3.30 14.53
CA GLU A 139 4.96 3.76 14.41
C GLU A 139 3.99 2.62 14.10
N LEU A 140 4.40 1.62 13.31
CA LEU A 140 3.59 0.43 13.05
C LEU A 140 3.31 -0.33 14.34
N ILE A 141 4.35 -0.57 15.15
CA ILE A 141 4.22 -1.25 16.45
C ILE A 141 3.39 -0.39 17.42
N LYS A 142 3.48 0.94 17.35
CA LYS A 142 2.75 1.83 18.26
C LYS A 142 1.27 1.99 17.91
N TYR A 143 0.96 2.22 16.63
CA TYR A 143 -0.37 2.62 16.17
C TYR A 143 -1.13 1.50 15.44
N GLY A 144 -0.43 0.50 14.91
CA GLY A 144 -1.00 -0.64 14.19
C GLY A 144 -1.14 -1.90 15.04
N LEU A 145 -0.75 -1.88 16.33
CA LEU A 145 -0.64 -3.08 17.16
C LEU A 145 -1.93 -3.91 17.22
N THR A 146 -3.08 -3.25 17.39
CA THR A 146 -4.39 -3.92 17.45
C THR A 146 -4.66 -4.69 16.16
N PHE A 147 -4.42 -4.07 15.00
CA PHE A 147 -4.54 -4.75 13.71
C PHE A 147 -3.57 -5.94 13.59
N LEU A 148 -2.31 -5.77 13.98
CA LEU A 148 -1.31 -6.84 13.91
C LEU A 148 -1.69 -8.06 14.77
N ASN A 149 -2.38 -7.82 15.89
CA ASN A 149 -2.94 -8.85 16.76
C ASN A 149 -4.25 -9.47 16.26
N GLY A 150 -4.81 -8.95 15.16
CA GLY A 150 -6.09 -9.41 14.59
C GLY A 150 -7.33 -8.71 15.12
N GLU A 151 -7.17 -7.65 15.93
CA GLU A 151 -8.26 -6.83 16.44
C GLU A 151 -8.60 -5.72 15.41
N LEU A 152 -9.68 -5.94 14.65
CA LEU A 152 -10.01 -5.12 13.47
C LEU A 152 -10.98 -3.95 13.74
N GLU A 153 -11.43 -3.74 14.97
CA GLU A 153 -12.44 -2.72 15.29
C GLU A 153 -11.98 -1.31 14.89
N LEU A 154 -10.76 -0.93 15.27
CA LEU A 154 -10.18 0.37 14.92
C LEU A 154 -9.98 0.51 13.41
N PHE A 155 -9.51 -0.55 12.75
CA PHE A 155 -9.35 -0.58 11.30
C PHE A 155 -10.67 -0.33 10.58
N HIS A 156 -11.75 -1.02 10.97
CA HIS A 156 -13.07 -0.85 10.39
C HIS A 156 -13.63 0.56 10.61
N LYS A 157 -13.42 1.13 11.81
CA LYS A 157 -13.81 2.52 12.11
C LYS A 157 -13.12 3.50 11.17
N ILE A 158 -11.78 3.42 11.05
CA ILE A 158 -11.00 4.32 10.20
C ILE A 158 -11.37 4.14 8.72
N ARG A 159 -11.56 2.90 8.27
CA ARG A 159 -12.00 2.57 6.90
C ARG A 159 -13.33 3.23 6.58
N LYS A 160 -14.30 3.10 7.47
CA LYS A 160 -15.62 3.70 7.30
C LYS A 160 -15.53 5.22 7.15
N GLU A 161 -14.77 5.87 8.03
CA GLU A 161 -14.60 7.32 7.98
C GLU A 161 -13.87 7.77 6.71
N GLN A 162 -12.80 7.07 6.31
CA GLN A 162 -12.08 7.36 5.06
C GLN A 162 -13.00 7.27 3.83
N ASN A 163 -13.92 6.32 3.83
CA ASN A 163 -14.79 6.03 2.68
C ASN A 163 -16.12 6.79 2.69
N LYS A 164 -16.42 7.55 3.75
CA LYS A 164 -17.69 8.24 3.93
C LYS A 164 -18.03 9.18 2.76
N ASP A 165 -17.07 10.01 2.38
CA ASP A 165 -17.25 11.03 1.33
C ASP A 165 -16.65 10.61 -0.02
N ARG A 166 -16.00 9.44 -0.11
CA ARG A 166 -15.40 8.96 -1.37
C ARG A 166 -16.48 8.58 -2.37
N GLU A 167 -16.41 9.10 -3.60
CA GLU A 167 -17.26 8.65 -4.70
C GLU A 167 -16.68 7.38 -5.36
N PRO A 168 -17.52 6.51 -5.94
CA PRO A 168 -17.03 5.45 -6.81
C PRO A 168 -16.21 6.01 -7.98
N TYR A 169 -15.28 5.21 -8.50
CA TYR A 169 -14.49 5.57 -9.67
C TYR A 169 -15.38 5.95 -10.86
N LYS A 170 -14.98 6.98 -11.60
CA LYS A 170 -15.70 7.46 -12.77
C LYS A 170 -15.08 6.88 -14.04
N ILE A 171 -15.92 6.41 -14.95
CA ILE A 171 -15.55 6.02 -16.32
C ILE A 171 -16.07 7.10 -17.27
N HIS A 172 -15.19 7.55 -18.16
CA HIS A 172 -15.55 8.40 -19.28
C HIS A 172 -15.56 7.57 -20.56
N SER A 173 -16.69 7.54 -21.25
CA SER A 173 -16.86 6.78 -22.50
C SER A 173 -17.72 7.56 -23.49
N PRO A 174 -17.47 7.46 -24.80
CA PRO A 174 -18.35 8.05 -25.80
C PRO A 174 -19.71 7.34 -25.83
N ASP A 175 -20.78 8.10 -26.04
CA ASP A 175 -22.11 7.60 -26.35
C ASP A 175 -22.22 7.20 -27.84
N LYS A 176 -23.41 6.80 -28.27
CA LYS A 176 -23.68 6.40 -29.66
C LYS A 176 -23.47 7.53 -30.68
N ASN A 177 -23.46 8.79 -30.23
CA ASN A 177 -23.28 9.98 -31.04
C ASN A 177 -21.84 10.54 -30.92
N GLY A 178 -20.95 9.87 -30.18
CA GLY A 178 -19.57 10.30 -29.95
C GLY A 178 -19.40 11.33 -28.82
N ASN A 179 -20.47 11.69 -28.09
CA ASN A 179 -20.38 12.59 -26.95
C ASN A 179 -19.90 11.83 -25.71
N TYR A 180 -18.96 12.39 -24.94
CA TYR A 180 -18.48 11.73 -23.73
C TYR A 180 -19.51 11.81 -22.61
N GLN A 181 -19.87 10.65 -22.06
CA GLN A 181 -20.68 10.50 -20.86
C GLN A 181 -19.81 10.00 -19.70
N THR A 182 -20.21 10.36 -18.48
CA THR A 182 -19.57 9.89 -17.25
C THR A 182 -20.51 8.94 -16.53
N SER A 183 -20.00 7.77 -16.16
CA SER A 183 -20.71 6.79 -15.34
C SER A 183 -19.82 6.28 -14.21
N PHE A 184 -20.40 5.63 -13.21
CA PHE A 184 -19.60 5.00 -12.15
C PHE A 184 -19.16 3.59 -12.55
N GLU A 185 -17.90 3.26 -12.24
CA GLU A 185 -17.34 1.92 -12.43
C GLU A 185 -18.09 0.93 -11.52
N PRO A 186 -18.72 -0.13 -12.08
CA PRO A 186 -19.59 -1.01 -11.32
C PRO A 186 -18.94 -1.67 -10.10
N LYS A 187 -17.69 -2.17 -10.21
CA LYS A 187 -17.02 -2.81 -9.06
C LYS A 187 -16.80 -1.81 -7.93
N SER A 188 -16.39 -0.59 -8.23
CA SER A 188 -16.19 0.48 -7.26
C SER A 188 -17.49 0.85 -6.54
N VAL A 189 -18.64 0.78 -7.23
CA VAL A 189 -19.96 0.98 -6.61
C VAL A 189 -20.27 -0.13 -5.60
N GLU A 190 -19.98 -1.39 -5.97
CA GLU A 190 -20.14 -2.55 -5.07
C GLU A 190 -19.23 -2.43 -3.84
N GLN A 191 -17.96 -2.08 -4.05
CA GLN A 191 -16.98 -1.96 -2.96
C GLN A 191 -17.30 -0.79 -2.02
N LYS A 192 -17.79 0.34 -2.55
CA LYS A 192 -18.32 1.44 -1.72
C LYS A 192 -19.45 0.95 -0.82
N LYS A 193 -20.45 0.24 -1.37
CA LYS A 193 -21.57 -0.29 -0.56
C LYS A 193 -21.10 -1.25 0.54
N LYS A 194 -20.02 -1.99 0.30
CA LYS A 194 -19.48 -3.00 1.22
C LYS A 194 -18.61 -2.39 2.33
N TYR A 195 -17.87 -1.32 2.04
CA TYR A 195 -16.79 -0.82 2.90
C TYR A 195 -16.95 0.62 3.40
N SER A 196 -18.08 1.28 3.09
CA SER A 196 -18.51 2.58 3.65
C SER A 196 -19.50 2.46 4.81
#